data_AF-A0A845A2G9-F1
#
_entry.id   AF-A0A845A2G9-F1
#
_cell.length_a   1.000
_cell.length_b   1.000
_cell.length_c   1.000
_cell.angle_alpha   90.00
_cell.angle_beta   90.00
_cell.angle_gamma   90.00
#
_symmetry.space_group_name_H-M   'P 1'
#
loop_
_entity.id
_entity.type
_entity.pdbx_description
1 polymer ?
#
loop_
_entity_poly.entity_id
_entity_poly.type
_entity_poly.pdbx_seq_one_letter_code
_entity_poly.pdbx_strand_id
1 'polypeptide(L)'
;MLNFDPHKWLEEYRRTDPALAELAALAARPAKSANWPIQHSDPGSAPARPARPAKFANPAHWQDQLDSWCAAINRLDISKPAPGIAACRWQSLFRCAEWWMENYAVQAVRDGWGAGDVFGIRPGQPERGGLIDQLGDCRSLMMGDGRARWRSFGIVSTYAAGAYPLLLPFWEGDYAA
;
A
#
# COMPACT_ATOMS: atom_id res chain seq x y z
N MET A 1 -18.07 9.84 -20.90
CA MET A 1 -17.25 8.91 -20.11
C MET A 1 -15.92 8.75 -20.82
N LEU A 2 -14.82 9.24 -20.23
CA LEU A 2 -13.48 9.05 -20.79
C LEU A 2 -13.02 7.63 -20.46
N ASN A 3 -12.72 6.86 -21.50
CA ASN A 3 -12.27 5.47 -21.42
C ASN A 3 -10.81 5.47 -20.91
N PHE A 4 -10.60 5.22 -19.62
CA PHE A 4 -9.27 5.09 -19.04
C PHE A 4 -8.73 3.68 -19.32
N ASP A 5 -7.70 3.60 -20.16
CA ASP A 5 -6.98 2.37 -20.47
C ASP A 5 -5.70 2.30 -19.61
N PRO A 6 -5.67 1.45 -18.57
CA PRO A 6 -4.53 1.37 -17.65
C PRO A 6 -3.24 0.88 -18.31
N HIS A 7 -3.31 0.12 -19.41
CA HIS A 7 -2.13 -0.35 -20.12
C HIS A 7 -1.51 0.74 -20.99
N LYS A 8 -2.34 1.52 -21.69
CA LYS A 8 -1.87 2.72 -22.41
C LYS A 8 -1.26 3.75 -21.47
N TRP A 9 -1.87 3.95 -20.30
CA TRP A 9 -1.31 4.87 -19.31
C TRP A 9 0.03 4.37 -18.76
N LEU A 10 0.21 3.06 -18.54
CA LEU A 10 1.51 2.48 -18.14
C LEU A 10 2.59 2.65 -19.22
N GLU A 11 2.23 2.48 -20.50
CA GLU A 11 3.16 2.72 -21.62
C GLU A 11 3.51 4.20 -21.76
N GLU A 12 2.52 5.08 -21.64
CA GLU A 12 2.72 6.53 -21.69
C GLU A 12 3.53 7.01 -20.47
N TYR A 13 3.29 6.49 -19.27
CA TYR A 13 4.06 6.80 -18.07
C TYR A 13 5.52 6.29 -18.17
N ARG A 14 5.75 5.08 -18.70
CA ARG A 14 7.11 4.56 -19.01
C ARG A 14 7.83 5.41 -20.06
N ARG A 15 7.11 5.96 -21.03
CA ARG A 15 7.67 6.76 -22.12
C ARG A 15 8.02 8.19 -21.70
N THR A 16 7.33 8.72 -20.69
CA THR A 16 7.37 10.15 -20.36
C THR A 16 8.06 10.46 -19.02
N ASP A 17 8.45 9.44 -18.25
CA ASP A 17 9.19 9.62 -17.00
C ASP A 17 10.71 9.48 -17.25
N PRO A 18 11.46 10.60 -17.39
CA PRO A 18 12.90 10.55 -17.62
C PRO A 18 13.65 9.86 -16.46
N ALA A 19 13.06 9.76 -15.26
CA ALA A 19 13.66 9.07 -14.13
C ALA A 19 13.73 7.55 -14.32
N LEU A 20 12.80 6.94 -15.08
CA LEU A 20 12.83 5.50 -15.37
C LEU A 20 13.81 5.15 -16.51
N ALA A 21 13.96 6.04 -17.50
CA ALA A 21 15.02 5.93 -18.51
C ALA A 21 16.40 6.08 -17.88
N GLU A 22 16.54 7.00 -16.91
CA GLU A 22 17.77 7.20 -16.14
C GLU A 22 18.05 6.02 -15.19
N LEU A 23 17.03 5.43 -14.54
CA LEU A 23 17.18 4.22 -13.71
C LEU A 23 17.53 2.97 -14.53
N ALA A 24 16.95 2.79 -15.71
CA ALA A 24 17.32 1.71 -16.62
C ALA A 24 18.74 1.89 -17.18
N ALA A 25 19.14 3.13 -17.47
CA ALA A 25 20.52 3.46 -17.85
C ALA A 25 21.51 3.32 -16.68
N LEU A 26 21.10 3.62 -15.44
CA LEU A 26 21.92 3.43 -14.22
C LEU A 26 22.11 1.94 -13.90
N ALA A 27 21.09 1.12 -14.10
CA ALA A 27 21.16 -0.34 -13.91
C ALA A 27 22.11 -1.03 -14.91
N ALA A 28 22.34 -0.40 -16.07
CA ALA A 28 23.25 -0.90 -17.12
C ALA A 28 24.71 -0.40 -16.99
N ARG A 29 25.02 0.45 -16.00
CA ARG A 29 26.37 1.01 -15.83
C ARG A 29 27.23 0.15 -14.90
N PRO A 30 28.49 -0.17 -15.28
CA PRO A 30 29.40 -0.85 -14.36
C PRO A 30 29.74 0.09 -13.20
N ALA A 31 29.62 -0.43 -11.98
CA ALA A 31 29.74 0.32 -10.74
C ALA A 31 31.17 0.87 -10.53
N LYS A 32 31.42 2.11 -10.97
CA LYS A 32 32.49 2.96 -10.43
C LYS A 32 32.04 4.41 -10.33
N SER A 33 32.04 4.88 -9.08
CA SER A 33 32.04 6.23 -8.54
C SER A 33 31.23 7.34 -9.24
N ALA A 34 30.27 7.86 -8.47
CA ALA A 34 30.05 9.28 -8.17
C ALA A 34 29.64 10.23 -9.31
N ASN A 35 28.48 10.89 -9.10
CA ASN A 35 28.38 12.25 -8.54
C ASN A 35 27.21 12.99 -9.21
N TRP A 36 26.10 13.17 -8.50
CA TRP A 36 25.05 14.13 -8.88
C TRP A 36 24.80 15.08 -7.71
N PRO A 37 24.68 16.40 -7.94
CA PRO A 37 24.79 17.39 -6.89
C PRO A 37 23.55 17.38 -5.99
N ILE A 38 23.80 17.22 -4.69
CA ILE A 38 22.87 17.50 -3.62
C ILE A 38 22.73 19.02 -3.55
N GLN A 39 21.54 19.56 -3.85
CA GLN A 39 21.22 20.91 -3.40
C GLN A 39 21.07 20.86 -1.88
N HIS A 40 21.98 21.55 -1.21
CA HIS A 40 22.06 21.68 0.23
C HIS A 40 20.78 22.32 0.78
N SER A 41 20.16 21.62 1.73
CA SER A 41 19.38 22.21 2.81
C SER A 41 19.83 21.48 4.08
N ASP A 42 20.87 22.00 4.70
CA ASP A 42 21.38 21.58 6.03
C ASP A 42 20.53 22.23 7.15
N PRO A 43 20.66 21.82 8.43
CA PRO A 43 20.60 20.47 9.00
C PRO A 43 19.74 20.46 10.29
N GLY A 44 18.71 19.63 10.39
CA GLY A 44 17.92 19.57 11.63
C GLY A 44 16.88 18.46 11.64
N SER A 45 17.31 17.27 12.03
CA SER A 45 16.47 16.14 12.46
C SER A 45 15.46 15.59 11.45
N ALA A 46 15.95 14.96 10.38
CA ALA A 46 15.22 13.82 9.82
C ALA A 46 15.54 12.59 10.67
N PRO A 47 14.55 11.92 11.32
CA PRO A 47 14.84 10.71 12.07
C PRO A 47 15.40 9.65 11.12
N ALA A 48 16.48 8.99 11.57
CA ALA A 48 17.14 7.92 10.85
C ALA A 48 16.10 6.91 10.33
N ARG A 49 16.12 6.68 9.02
CA ARG A 49 15.41 5.59 8.35
C ARG A 49 15.72 4.30 9.12
N PRO A 50 14.74 3.64 9.78
CA PRO A 50 15.00 2.32 10.31
C PRO A 50 15.35 1.43 9.11
N ALA A 51 16.55 0.87 9.13
CA ALA A 51 16.95 -0.15 8.18
C ALA A 51 15.90 -1.25 8.23
N ARG A 52 15.20 -1.45 7.10
CA ARG A 52 14.16 -2.46 6.95
C ARG A 52 14.77 -3.81 7.35
N PRO A 53 14.25 -4.52 8.37
CA PRO A 53 14.82 -5.79 8.76
C PRO A 53 14.70 -6.76 7.58
N ALA A 54 15.82 -7.40 7.21
CA ALA A 54 15.93 -8.39 6.13
C ALA A 54 15.13 -9.69 6.38
N LYS A 55 14.20 -9.69 7.35
CA LYS A 55 13.45 -10.86 7.81
C LYS A 55 12.44 -11.39 6.78
N PHE A 56 12.14 -10.65 5.72
CA PHE A 56 11.16 -11.04 4.70
C PHE A 56 11.75 -11.72 3.46
N ALA A 57 13.06 -11.98 3.43
CA ALA A 57 13.72 -12.65 2.30
C ALA A 57 13.51 -14.18 2.25
N ASN A 58 12.80 -14.77 3.21
CA ASN A 58 12.49 -16.20 3.21
C ASN A 58 11.16 -16.48 2.47
N PRO A 59 11.15 -17.23 1.36
CA PRO A 59 9.94 -17.48 0.57
C PRO A 59 8.81 -18.19 1.33
N ALA A 60 9.10 -18.91 2.41
CA ALA A 60 8.05 -19.51 3.25
C ALA A 60 7.21 -18.44 3.99
N HIS A 61 7.83 -17.31 4.39
CA HIS A 61 7.21 -16.32 5.26
C HIS A 61 6.15 -15.48 4.56
N TRP A 62 6.25 -15.27 3.24
CA TRP A 62 5.25 -14.48 2.52
C TRP A 62 4.00 -15.30 2.18
N GLN A 63 4.13 -16.62 1.97
CA GLN A 63 2.98 -17.48 1.73
C GLN A 63 2.15 -17.67 3.01
N ASP A 64 2.81 -17.92 4.15
CA ASP A 64 2.13 -18.02 5.46
C ASP A 64 1.34 -16.75 5.79
N GLN A 65 1.92 -15.58 5.48
CA GLN A 65 1.27 -14.29 5.70
C GLN A 65 0.06 -14.10 4.76
N LEU A 66 0.18 -14.49 3.49
CA LEU A 66 -0.93 -14.43 2.54
C LEU A 66 -2.07 -15.36 2.97
N ASP A 67 -1.75 -16.59 3.37
CA ASP A 67 -2.71 -17.58 3.83
C ASP A 67 -3.43 -17.09 5.10
N SER A 68 -2.69 -16.44 6.02
CA SER A 68 -3.27 -15.81 7.21
C SER A 68 -4.27 -14.71 6.85
N TRP A 69 -3.96 -13.85 5.88
CA TRP A 69 -4.87 -12.79 5.43
C TRP A 69 -6.12 -13.35 4.75
N CYS A 70 -5.94 -14.34 3.86
CA CYS A 70 -7.04 -15.06 3.21
C CYS A 70 -7.98 -15.70 4.25
N ALA A 71 -7.41 -16.40 5.23
CA ALA A 71 -8.18 -17.05 6.29
C ALA A 71 -8.93 -16.03 7.16
N ALA A 72 -8.33 -14.88 7.45
CA ALA A 72 -8.98 -13.82 8.21
C ALA A 72 -10.19 -13.26 7.45
N ILE A 73 -10.01 -12.86 6.18
CA ILE A 73 -11.08 -12.29 5.35
C ILE A 73 -12.22 -13.28 5.15
N ASN A 74 -11.92 -14.56 4.85
CA ASN A 74 -12.92 -15.60 4.62
C ASN A 74 -13.77 -15.94 5.86
N ARG A 75 -13.32 -15.57 7.06
CA ARG A 75 -14.09 -15.76 8.30
C ARG A 75 -15.09 -14.64 8.56
N LEU A 76 -14.97 -13.52 7.87
CA LEU A 76 -15.80 -12.36 8.12
C LEU A 76 -17.17 -12.55 7.50
N ASP A 77 -18.18 -12.05 8.22
CA ASP A 77 -19.55 -11.99 7.74
C ASP A 77 -19.84 -10.55 7.28
N ILE A 78 -20.02 -10.35 5.98
CA ILE A 78 -20.30 -9.03 5.39
C ILE A 78 -21.59 -8.40 5.95
N SER A 79 -22.50 -9.20 6.49
CA SER A 79 -23.76 -8.72 7.09
C SER A 79 -23.63 -8.35 8.57
N LYS A 80 -22.53 -8.70 9.22
CA LYS A 80 -22.29 -8.46 10.65
C LYS A 80 -21.07 -7.55 10.84
N PRO A 81 -21.27 -6.21 10.88
CA PRO A 81 -20.18 -5.29 11.09
C PRO A 81 -19.53 -5.49 12.47
N ALA A 82 -18.22 -5.29 12.55
CA ALA A 82 -17.51 -5.25 13.81
C ALA A 82 -18.04 -4.11 14.70
N PRO A 83 -18.04 -4.27 16.04
CA PRO A 83 -18.43 -3.22 16.97
C PRO A 83 -17.71 -1.90 16.67
N GLY A 84 -18.46 -0.79 16.66
CA GLY A 84 -17.93 0.56 16.37
C GLY A 84 -17.70 0.88 14.89
N ILE A 85 -17.95 -0.05 13.97
CA ILE A 85 -17.87 0.22 12.52
C ILE A 85 -19.29 0.31 11.92
N ALA A 86 -19.57 1.39 11.21
CA ALA A 86 -20.83 1.54 10.48
C ALA A 86 -20.98 0.47 9.38
N ALA A 87 -22.19 -0.07 9.21
CA ALA A 87 -22.46 -1.16 8.25
C ALA A 87 -22.02 -0.83 6.81
N CYS A 88 -22.24 0.39 6.35
CA CYS A 88 -21.81 0.83 5.01
C CYS A 88 -20.28 0.81 4.86
N ARG A 89 -19.55 1.28 5.89
CA ARG A 89 -18.09 1.26 5.92
C ARG A 89 -17.57 -0.18 5.94
N TRP A 90 -18.16 -1.04 6.76
CA TRP A 90 -17.82 -2.46 6.83
C TRP A 90 -17.91 -3.14 5.45
N GLN A 91 -19.02 -2.94 4.74
CA GLN A 91 -19.21 -3.50 3.40
C GLN A 91 -18.23 -2.93 2.36
N SER A 92 -17.84 -1.66 2.49
CA SER A 92 -16.84 -1.05 1.59
C SER A 92 -15.44 -1.63 1.87
N LEU A 93 -15.04 -1.74 3.15
CA LEU A 93 -13.79 -2.36 3.57
C LEU A 93 -13.68 -3.80 3.06
N PHE A 94 -14.74 -4.60 3.23
CA PHE A 94 -14.76 -5.98 2.79
C PHE A 94 -14.59 -6.11 1.27
N ARG A 95 -15.42 -5.39 0.48
CA ARG A 95 -15.35 -5.42 -0.99
C ARG A 95 -14.02 -4.91 -1.53
N CYS A 96 -13.46 -3.88 -0.91
CA CYS A 96 -12.16 -3.36 -1.29
C CYS A 96 -11.03 -4.32 -0.88
N ALA A 97 -11.16 -5.03 0.25
CA ALA A 97 -10.20 -6.06 0.66
C ALA A 97 -10.19 -7.25 -0.30
N GLU A 98 -11.35 -7.76 -0.72
CA GLU A 98 -11.44 -8.84 -1.72
C GLU A 98 -10.76 -8.43 -3.03
N TRP A 99 -11.17 -7.30 -3.60
CA TRP A 99 -10.56 -6.79 -4.82
C TRP A 99 -9.05 -6.58 -4.67
N TRP A 100 -8.60 -6.01 -3.56
CA TRP A 100 -7.18 -5.77 -3.34
C TRP A 100 -6.39 -7.08 -3.20
N MET A 101 -6.96 -8.08 -2.50
CA MET A 101 -6.35 -9.39 -2.30
C MET A 101 -6.12 -10.10 -3.64
N GLU A 102 -7.10 -10.06 -4.53
CA GLU A 102 -7.01 -10.66 -5.86
C GLU A 102 -5.92 -10.03 -6.73
N ASN A 103 -5.67 -8.73 -6.59
CA ASN A 103 -4.85 -7.97 -7.53
C ASN A 103 -3.45 -7.64 -7.01
N TYR A 104 -3.24 -7.50 -5.70
CA TYR A 104 -2.02 -6.89 -5.15
C TYR A 104 -1.40 -7.64 -3.97
N ALA A 105 -2.10 -8.58 -3.31
CA ALA A 105 -1.61 -9.15 -2.05
C ALA A 105 -0.25 -9.84 -2.19
N VAL A 106 -0.03 -10.63 -3.25
CA VAL A 106 1.25 -11.31 -3.49
C VAL A 106 2.40 -10.31 -3.56
N GLN A 107 2.24 -9.23 -4.32
CA GLN A 107 3.26 -8.19 -4.46
C GLN A 107 3.47 -7.46 -3.13
N ALA A 108 2.39 -7.11 -2.43
CA ALA A 108 2.45 -6.39 -1.17
C ALA A 108 3.21 -7.17 -0.08
N VAL A 109 2.96 -8.47 0.06
CA VAL A 109 3.69 -9.27 1.05
C VAL A 109 5.17 -9.38 0.67
N ARG A 110 5.49 -9.55 -0.63
CA ARG A 110 6.89 -9.53 -1.11
C ARG A 110 7.58 -8.21 -0.82
N ASP A 111 6.85 -7.10 -0.90
CA ASP A 111 7.34 -5.76 -0.60
C ASP A 111 7.38 -5.45 0.91
N GLY A 112 6.95 -6.39 1.75
CA GLY A 112 7.00 -6.30 3.21
C GLY A 112 5.86 -5.49 3.84
N TRP A 113 4.71 -5.39 3.17
CA TRP A 113 3.52 -4.76 3.75
C TRP A 113 2.95 -5.62 4.88
N GLY A 114 2.60 -4.99 6.01
CA GLY A 114 1.93 -5.65 7.13
C GLY A 114 0.41 -5.60 7.02
N ALA A 115 -0.28 -6.43 7.84
CA ALA A 115 -1.74 -6.42 7.90
C ALA A 115 -2.30 -5.06 8.33
N GLY A 116 -1.67 -4.42 9.33
CA GLY A 116 -2.03 -3.08 9.77
C GLY A 116 -1.82 -2.00 8.71
N ASP A 117 -0.83 -2.14 7.83
CA ASP A 117 -0.60 -1.18 6.74
C ASP A 117 -1.76 -1.20 5.74
N VAL A 118 -2.27 -2.38 5.43
CA VAL A 118 -3.24 -2.59 4.36
C VAL A 118 -4.67 -2.50 4.89
N PHE A 119 -4.97 -3.25 5.94
CA PHE A 119 -6.32 -3.47 6.48
C PHE A 119 -6.58 -2.71 7.77
N GLY A 120 -5.60 -1.93 8.24
CA GLY A 120 -5.68 -1.20 9.49
C GLY A 120 -6.90 -0.28 9.59
N ILE A 121 -7.50 -0.19 10.77
CA ILE A 121 -8.55 0.79 11.04
C ILE A 121 -8.10 1.73 12.15
N ARG A 122 -8.37 3.02 11.93
CA ARG A 122 -8.24 4.04 12.95
C ARG A 122 -9.59 4.27 13.63
N PRO A 123 -9.76 3.96 14.93
CA PRO A 123 -11.00 4.21 15.65
C PRO A 123 -11.43 5.67 15.54
N GLY A 124 -12.73 5.90 15.30
CA GLY A 124 -13.31 7.24 15.19
C GLY A 124 -12.83 8.09 14.00
N GLN A 125 -11.96 7.58 13.13
CA GLN A 125 -11.45 8.31 11.97
C GLN A 125 -11.62 7.50 10.69
N PRO A 126 -12.80 7.59 10.03
CA PRO A 126 -13.01 7.06 8.70
C PRO A 126 -11.96 7.57 7.72
N GLU A 127 -11.57 6.72 6.76
CA GLU A 127 -10.65 7.08 5.67
C GLU A 127 -9.27 7.54 6.13
N ARG A 128 -8.87 7.14 7.34
CA ARG A 128 -7.56 7.44 7.95
C ARG A 128 -6.88 6.22 8.54
N GLY A 129 -7.40 5.03 8.26
CA GLY A 129 -6.77 3.74 8.58
C GLY A 129 -5.66 3.37 7.59
N GLY A 130 -5.55 2.08 7.31
CA GLY A 130 -4.63 1.52 6.34
C GLY A 130 -5.06 1.82 4.90
N LEU A 131 -4.34 1.22 3.96
CA LEU A 131 -4.53 1.45 2.52
C LEU A 131 -5.99 1.29 2.09
N ILE A 132 -6.67 0.21 2.48
CA ILE A 132 -8.03 -0.10 2.03
C ILE A 132 -9.05 0.92 2.54
N ASP A 133 -8.91 1.35 3.80
CA ASP A 133 -9.79 2.36 4.38
C ASP A 133 -9.64 3.71 3.68
N GLN A 134 -8.43 4.08 3.25
CA GLN A 134 -8.16 5.31 2.50
C GLN A 134 -8.50 5.20 1.01
N LEU A 135 -8.44 4.00 0.44
CA LEU A 135 -8.71 3.76 -0.98
C LEU A 135 -10.21 3.79 -1.28
N GLY A 136 -11.03 3.25 -0.37
CA GLY A 136 -12.47 3.13 -0.54
C GLY A 136 -12.84 2.38 -1.82
N ASP A 137 -13.69 3.00 -2.64
CA ASP A 137 -14.14 2.40 -3.92
C ASP A 137 -13.19 2.68 -5.10
N CYS A 138 -12.03 3.32 -4.86
CA CYS A 138 -11.06 3.57 -5.92
C CYS A 138 -10.45 2.25 -6.41
N ARG A 139 -10.37 2.08 -7.74
CA ARG A 139 -9.77 0.90 -8.40
C ARG A 139 -8.55 1.24 -9.26
N SER A 140 -8.09 2.50 -9.20
CA SER A 140 -6.88 2.97 -9.86
C SER A 140 -5.72 2.96 -8.87
N LEU A 141 -5.22 1.77 -8.53
CA LEU A 141 -4.13 1.58 -7.57
C LEU A 141 -2.84 1.12 -8.27
N MET A 142 -1.72 1.69 -7.85
CA MET A 142 -0.38 1.20 -8.16
C MET A 142 0.39 0.96 -6.88
N MET A 143 1.12 -0.14 -6.83
CA MET A 143 2.00 -0.51 -5.72
C MET A 143 3.42 -0.73 -6.22
N GLY A 144 4.39 -0.21 -5.48
CA GLY A 144 5.81 -0.40 -5.76
C GLY A 144 6.67 0.36 -4.75
N ASP A 145 7.88 -0.12 -4.51
CA ASP A 145 8.87 0.51 -3.61
C ASP A 145 8.33 0.77 -2.18
N GLY A 146 7.46 -0.13 -1.68
CA GLY A 146 6.82 0.03 -0.37
C GLY A 146 5.82 1.20 -0.31
N ARG A 147 5.32 1.67 -1.45
CA ARG A 147 4.31 2.73 -1.54
C ARG A 147 3.13 2.31 -2.39
N ALA A 148 1.97 2.79 -2.00
CA ALA A 148 0.76 2.79 -2.78
C ALA A 148 0.51 4.20 -3.32
N ARG A 149 0.01 4.28 -4.55
CA ARG A 149 -0.45 5.50 -5.20
C ARG A 149 -1.77 5.23 -5.89
N TRP A 150 -2.73 6.12 -5.72
CA TRP A 150 -4.02 6.02 -6.41
C TRP A 150 -4.53 7.39 -6.80
N ARG A 151 -5.51 7.40 -7.71
CA ARG A 151 -6.23 8.62 -8.08
C ARG A 151 -7.68 8.53 -7.68
N SER A 152 -8.16 9.58 -7.03
CA SER A 152 -9.58 9.78 -6.71
C SER A 152 -9.97 11.20 -7.10
N PHE A 153 -11.01 11.35 -7.93
CA PHE A 153 -11.50 12.66 -8.40
C PHE A 153 -10.40 13.60 -8.94
N GLY A 154 -9.41 13.04 -9.64
CA GLY A 154 -8.27 13.80 -10.20
C GLY A 154 -7.14 14.11 -9.21
N ILE A 155 -7.32 13.82 -7.92
CA ILE A 155 -6.31 13.98 -6.88
C ILE A 155 -5.47 12.71 -6.81
N VAL A 156 -4.14 12.86 -6.82
CA VAL A 156 -3.20 11.77 -6.59
C VAL A 156 -2.95 11.65 -5.09
N SER A 157 -3.24 10.48 -4.53
CA SER A 157 -2.97 10.13 -3.15
C SER A 157 -1.82 9.14 -3.07
N THR A 158 -1.10 9.15 -1.94
CA THR A 158 -0.01 8.21 -1.68
C THR A 158 -0.04 7.73 -0.23
N TYR A 159 0.34 6.48 -0.04
CA TYR A 159 0.44 5.84 1.26
C TYR A 159 1.68 4.96 1.31
N ALA A 160 2.39 4.95 2.43
CA ALA A 160 3.62 4.18 2.61
C ALA A 160 3.40 3.01 3.57
N ALA A 161 3.98 1.85 3.27
CA ALA A 161 4.07 0.76 4.23
C ALA A 161 4.79 1.25 5.51
N GLY A 162 4.29 0.86 6.67
CA GLY A 162 4.77 1.29 7.98
C GLY A 162 4.36 2.70 8.39
N ALA A 163 3.49 3.39 7.63
CA ALA A 163 3.06 4.76 7.97
C ALA A 163 2.34 4.82 9.33
N TYR A 164 1.62 3.77 9.70
CA TYR A 164 0.91 3.67 10.98
C TYR A 164 1.12 2.29 11.61
N PRO A 165 2.23 2.07 12.35
CA PRO A 165 2.62 0.74 12.84
C PRO A 165 1.70 0.16 13.93
N LEU A 166 0.78 0.97 14.47
CA LEU A 166 -0.12 0.58 15.56
C LEU A 166 -1.54 0.28 15.09
N LEU A 167 -1.80 0.32 13.78
CA LEU A 167 -3.13 -0.02 13.28
C LEU A 167 -3.36 -1.53 13.37
N LEU A 168 -4.51 -1.89 13.93
CA LEU A 168 -5.01 -3.26 13.90
C LEU A 168 -5.88 -3.45 12.65
N PRO A 169 -5.76 -4.59 11.96
CA PRO A 169 -6.59 -4.89 10.83
C PRO A 169 -8.07 -5.00 11.24
N PHE A 170 -9.00 -4.66 10.36
CA PHE A 170 -10.43 -4.52 10.68
C PHE A 170 -11.11 -5.78 11.25
N TRP A 171 -10.47 -6.95 11.21
CA TRP A 171 -10.93 -8.20 11.81
C TRP A 171 -10.41 -8.48 13.24
N GLU A 172 -9.44 -7.69 13.74
CA GLU A 172 -8.79 -7.91 15.05
C GLU A 172 -9.20 -6.91 16.13
N GLY A 173 -9.80 -5.78 15.77
CA GLY A 173 -10.09 -4.69 16.70
C GLY A 173 -11.51 -4.69 17.25
N ASP A 174 -11.64 -4.29 18.52
CA ASP A 174 -12.87 -3.69 19.05
C ASP A 174 -12.78 -2.19 18.79
N TYR A 175 -13.68 -1.65 17.95
CA TYR A 175 -13.65 -0.26 17.52
C TYR A 175 -14.70 0.60 18.23
N ALA A 176 -15.35 0.07 19.27
CA ALA A 176 -16.17 0.86 20.16
C ALA A 176 -15.27 1.89 20.88
N ALA A 177 -15.42 3.16 20.50
CA ALA A 177 -14.77 4.29 21.14
C ALA A 177 -15.49 4.72 22.42
#